data_AF-A0A7I7QHR5-F1
#
_entry.id   AF-A0A7I7QHR5-F1
#
_cell.length_a   1.000
_cell.length_b   1.000
_cell.length_c   1.000
_cell.angle_alpha   90.00
_cell.angle_beta   90.00
_cell.angle_gamma   90.00
#
_symmetry.space_group_name_H-M   'P 1'
#
loop_
_entity.id
_entity.type
_entity.pdbx_description
1 polymer ?
#
loop_
_entity_poly.entity_id
_entity_poly.type
_entity_poly.pdbx_seq_one_letter_code
_entity_poly.pdbx_strand_id
1 'polypeptide(L)'
;MEESAVVADVRELAGGRLTEPEFVRRHGYHGRGEGDVSSRSWREDLTPIRALAESYRKSGADPLANAESTRLSRTSAEHQLRESLSRSQRPVVAPMLALTRRFVLGREVGKAGFLLAMDGMRAGARTIGASLADEGVLDDAEDVFFLTLDELLADPRAERGDIIAERRALYTRYRGLDLPPIWQGNPTPVSLEGVEPSDERVDEVSGMGVSPGTVEGIVRVIHDADSDQADDFEPGDILVCRITDPSWAPLLSVAAAVVIDIGGSLSHGAIVARELGIPCVINTVDGSRRLRTGDRVTVDGDTGTVRVQPS
;
A
#
# COMPACT_ATOMS: atom_id res chain seq x y z
N MET A 1 -3.15 3.21 -14.72
CA MET A 1 -4.22 2.61 -13.88
C MET A 1 -4.70 3.69 -12.92
N GLU A 2 -5.65 3.42 -12.02
CA GLU A 2 -6.09 4.40 -11.02
C GLU A 2 -4.93 4.87 -10.14
N GLU A 3 -4.07 3.94 -9.74
CA GLU A 3 -2.89 4.20 -8.92
C GLU A 3 -1.85 5.07 -9.66
N SER A 4 -1.61 4.82 -10.96
CA SER A 4 -0.78 5.72 -11.79
C SER A 4 -1.41 7.11 -11.96
N ALA A 5 -2.75 7.23 -11.87
CA ALA A 5 -3.43 8.52 -11.92
C ALA A 5 -3.27 9.31 -10.61
N VAL A 6 -3.24 8.64 -9.45
CA VAL A 6 -2.89 9.27 -8.17
C VAL A 6 -1.48 9.86 -8.26
N VAL A 7 -0.48 9.06 -8.66
CA VAL A 7 0.92 9.52 -8.80
C VAL A 7 1.02 10.70 -9.77
N ALA A 8 0.32 10.64 -10.90
CA ALA A 8 0.24 11.74 -11.87
C ALA A 8 -0.33 13.01 -11.23
N ASP A 9 -1.47 12.90 -10.55
CA ASP A 9 -2.17 14.05 -9.97
C ASP A 9 -1.41 14.64 -8.77
N VAL A 10 -0.65 13.84 -8.00
CA VAL A 10 0.27 14.37 -6.97
C VAL A 10 1.40 15.18 -7.61
N ARG A 11 1.93 14.77 -8.77
CA ARG A 11 2.90 15.59 -9.51
C ARG A 11 2.26 16.89 -10.03
N GLU A 12 1.06 16.82 -10.57
CA GLU A 12 0.36 18.04 -11.02
C GLU A 12 0.10 18.99 -9.86
N LEU A 13 -0.20 18.46 -8.66
CA LEU A 13 -0.29 19.22 -7.42
C LEU A 13 1.07 19.84 -7.03
N ALA A 14 2.15 19.07 -7.09
CA ALA A 14 3.52 19.53 -6.87
C ALA A 14 3.93 20.65 -7.85
N GLY A 15 3.52 20.54 -9.11
CA GLY A 15 3.77 21.54 -10.15
C GLY A 15 2.82 22.74 -10.13
N GLY A 16 1.86 22.80 -9.21
CA GLY A 16 0.86 23.86 -9.10
C GLY A 16 -0.18 23.88 -10.22
N ARG A 17 -0.27 22.81 -11.03
CA ARG A 17 -1.24 22.66 -12.14
C ARG A 17 -2.55 22.03 -11.68
N LEU A 18 -2.54 21.31 -10.57
CA LEU A 18 -3.72 20.79 -9.87
C LEU A 18 -3.87 21.49 -8.52
N THR A 19 -5.11 21.72 -8.10
CA THR A 19 -5.41 22.29 -6.76
C THR A 19 -5.72 21.19 -5.77
N GLU A 20 -5.49 21.42 -4.46
CA GLU A 20 -5.83 20.45 -3.42
C GLU A 20 -7.31 20.03 -3.43
N PRO A 21 -8.31 20.94 -3.59
CA PRO A 21 -9.71 20.52 -3.66
C PRO A 21 -10.01 19.61 -4.85
N GLU A 22 -9.35 19.84 -6.00
CA GLU A 22 -9.50 18.99 -7.17
C GLU A 22 -8.85 17.62 -6.96
N PHE A 23 -7.68 17.57 -6.31
CA PHE A 23 -7.05 16.31 -5.93
C PHE A 23 -7.95 15.51 -4.98
N VAL A 24 -8.45 16.14 -3.92
CA VAL A 24 -9.35 15.52 -2.93
C VAL A 24 -10.67 15.07 -3.57
N ARG A 25 -11.17 15.80 -4.57
CA ARG A 25 -12.35 15.37 -5.34
C ARG A 25 -12.10 14.08 -6.09
N ARG A 26 -10.92 13.91 -6.70
CA ARG A 26 -10.57 12.74 -7.51
C ARG A 26 -10.10 11.54 -6.71
N HIS A 27 -9.32 11.78 -5.65
CA HIS A 27 -8.55 10.74 -4.95
C HIS A 27 -8.74 10.75 -3.44
N GLY A 28 -9.56 11.65 -2.90
CA GLY A 28 -9.69 11.85 -1.45
C GLY A 28 -10.26 10.66 -0.67
N TYR A 29 -10.86 9.68 -1.35
CA TYR A 29 -11.36 8.44 -0.72
C TYR A 29 -10.26 7.42 -0.41
N HIS A 30 -9.08 7.58 -1.01
CA HIS A 30 -7.89 6.83 -0.61
C HIS A 30 -7.39 7.33 0.74
N GLY A 31 -6.54 6.52 1.37
CA GLY A 31 -5.95 6.81 2.66
C GLY A 31 -5.23 5.58 3.17
N ARG A 32 -4.56 5.74 4.30
CA ARG A 32 -3.97 4.60 5.01
C ARG A 32 -5.06 3.62 5.41
N GLY A 33 -4.86 2.32 5.20
CA GLY A 33 -5.87 1.32 5.57
C GLY A 33 -7.20 1.60 4.87
N GLU A 34 -7.16 1.85 3.57
CA GLU A 34 -8.33 2.25 2.75
C GLU A 34 -9.51 1.24 2.79
N GLY A 35 -9.28 0.01 3.27
CA GLY A 35 -10.32 -0.99 3.52
C GLY A 35 -10.89 -1.03 4.95
N ASP A 36 -10.39 -0.21 5.87
CA ASP A 36 -10.86 -0.10 7.26
C ASP A 36 -11.78 1.12 7.42
N VAL A 37 -12.98 0.94 7.96
CA VAL A 37 -13.94 2.05 8.16
C VAL A 37 -13.44 3.06 9.20
N SER A 38 -12.61 2.64 10.15
CA SER A 38 -12.08 3.49 11.22
C SER A 38 -10.89 4.36 10.79
N SER A 39 -10.30 4.10 9.61
CA SER A 39 -9.14 4.85 9.13
C SER A 39 -9.48 6.27 8.67
N ARG A 40 -8.46 7.11 8.44
CA ARG A 40 -8.63 8.47 7.88
C ARG A 40 -8.33 8.48 6.39
N SER A 41 -9.24 9.03 5.60
CA SER A 41 -9.01 9.25 4.17
C SER A 41 -8.25 10.56 3.92
N TRP A 42 -7.67 10.72 2.73
CA TRP A 42 -6.95 11.95 2.34
C TRP A 42 -7.87 13.17 2.25
N ARG A 43 -9.19 12.94 2.15
CA ARG A 43 -10.19 13.99 2.31
C ARG A 43 -10.22 14.56 3.72
N GLU A 44 -9.94 13.72 4.72
CA GLU A 44 -9.94 14.08 6.14
C GLU A 44 -8.55 14.58 6.58
N ASP A 45 -7.49 13.96 6.07
CA ASP A 45 -6.11 14.36 6.33
C ASP A 45 -5.25 14.29 5.05
N LEU A 46 -4.97 15.47 4.49
CA LEU A 46 -4.15 15.61 3.27
C LEU A 46 -2.65 15.74 3.57
N THR A 47 -2.23 15.66 4.83
CA THR A 47 -0.83 15.85 5.25
C THR A 47 0.16 14.95 4.49
N PRO A 48 -0.11 13.63 4.32
CA PRO A 48 0.82 12.75 3.60
C PRO A 48 1.00 13.14 2.12
N ILE A 49 -0.09 13.57 1.47
CA ILE A 49 -0.05 14.00 0.06
C ILE A 49 0.70 15.32 -0.10
N ARG A 50 0.54 16.25 0.84
CA ARG A 50 1.31 17.50 0.84
C ARG A 50 2.81 17.24 0.99
N ALA A 51 3.19 16.33 1.90
CA ALA A 51 4.57 15.92 2.10
C ALA A 51 5.16 15.28 0.82
N LEU A 52 4.42 14.40 0.15
CA LEU A 52 4.84 13.84 -1.14
C LEU A 52 4.98 14.91 -2.22
N ALA A 53 4.00 15.81 -2.36
CA ALA A 53 4.06 16.87 -3.36
C ALA A 53 5.27 17.83 -3.13
N GLU A 54 5.68 18.03 -1.88
CA GLU A 54 6.92 18.73 -1.53
C GLU A 54 8.16 17.93 -1.94
N SER A 55 8.20 16.62 -1.66
CA SER A 55 9.30 15.74 -2.07
C SER A 55 9.53 15.77 -3.59
N TYR A 56 8.45 15.70 -4.38
CA TYR A 56 8.53 15.84 -5.84
C TYR A 56 9.03 17.20 -6.32
N ARG A 57 8.66 18.28 -5.62
CA ARG A 57 9.21 19.62 -5.92
C ARG A 57 10.72 19.69 -5.68
N LYS A 58 11.23 19.00 -4.65
CA LYS A 58 12.66 18.98 -4.31
C LYS A 58 13.48 18.08 -5.22
N SER A 59 12.98 16.87 -5.53
CA SER A 59 13.74 15.88 -6.31
C SER A 59 13.80 16.22 -7.79
N GLY A 60 12.77 16.89 -8.34
CA GLY A 60 12.64 17.14 -9.77
C GLY A 60 12.51 15.87 -10.61
N ALA A 61 12.40 14.70 -9.96
CA ALA A 61 12.23 13.41 -10.60
C ALA A 61 10.86 13.36 -11.27
N ASP A 62 10.79 12.72 -12.43
CA ASP A 62 9.53 12.46 -13.12
C ASP A 62 9.14 10.99 -12.90
N PRO A 63 8.19 10.69 -11.99
CA PRO A 63 7.74 9.32 -11.73
C PRO A 63 7.10 8.67 -12.95
N LEU A 64 6.72 9.48 -13.94
CA LEU A 64 6.12 9.06 -15.21
C LEU A 64 7.09 9.22 -16.39
N ALA A 65 8.38 9.52 -16.17
CA ALA A 65 9.38 9.50 -17.24
C ALA A 65 9.41 8.13 -17.93
N ASN A 66 9.14 7.07 -17.16
CA ASN A 66 9.05 5.71 -17.66
C ASN A 66 7.68 5.37 -18.28
N ALA A 67 6.66 6.22 -18.21
CA ALA A 67 5.32 5.91 -18.74
C ALA A 67 5.34 5.71 -20.26
N GLU A 68 6.15 6.49 -20.99
CA GLU A 68 6.36 6.31 -22.43
C GLU A 68 7.12 5.02 -22.74
N SER A 69 8.17 4.72 -21.96
CA SER A 69 8.92 3.45 -22.01
C SER A 69 8.02 2.24 -21.76
N THR A 70 7.13 2.31 -20.78
CA THR A 70 6.14 1.27 -20.45
C THR A 70 5.12 1.08 -21.59
N ARG A 71 4.69 2.18 -22.23
CA ARG A 71 3.80 2.11 -23.41
C ARG A 71 4.48 1.42 -24.59
N LEU A 72 5.74 1.77 -24.86
CA LEU A 72 6.55 1.17 -25.93
C LEU A 72 6.86 -0.30 -25.65
N SER A 73 7.21 -0.63 -24.41
CA SER A 73 7.46 -1.99 -23.94
C SER A 73 6.23 -2.90 -24.15
N ARG A 74 5.03 -2.39 -23.85
CA ARG A 74 3.78 -3.12 -24.13
C ARG A 74 3.59 -3.42 -25.61
N THR A 75 3.76 -2.42 -26.48
CA THR A 75 3.60 -2.62 -27.93
C THR A 75 4.64 -3.62 -28.47
N SER A 76 5.88 -3.54 -27.98
CA SER A 76 6.93 -4.52 -28.31
C SER A 76 6.58 -5.93 -27.83
N ALA A 77 6.15 -6.09 -26.58
CA ALA A 77 5.77 -7.39 -26.02
C ALA A 77 4.57 -8.01 -26.76
N GLU A 78 3.59 -7.20 -27.15
CA GLU A 78 2.47 -7.66 -27.97
C GLU A 78 2.91 -8.08 -29.37
N HIS A 79 3.90 -7.39 -29.96
CA HIS A 79 4.49 -7.78 -31.22
C HIS A 79 5.22 -9.12 -31.10
N GLN A 80 6.11 -9.27 -30.11
CA GLN A 80 6.85 -10.49 -29.83
C GLN A 80 5.92 -11.69 -29.58
N LEU A 81 4.83 -11.48 -28.83
CA LEU A 81 3.81 -12.49 -28.64
C LEU A 81 3.15 -12.88 -29.98
N ARG A 82 2.80 -11.91 -30.84
CA ARG A 82 2.21 -12.22 -32.15
C ARG A 82 3.18 -12.94 -33.08
N GLU A 83 4.47 -12.67 -32.97
CA GLU A 83 5.53 -13.34 -33.74
C GLU A 83 5.77 -14.78 -33.28
N SER A 84 5.73 -15.04 -31.96
CA SER A 84 5.89 -16.39 -31.42
C SER A 84 4.68 -17.31 -31.66
N LEU A 85 3.50 -16.73 -31.94
CA LEU A 85 2.28 -17.48 -32.20
C LEU A 85 2.18 -18.00 -33.64
N SER A 86 1.84 -19.29 -33.76
CA SER A 86 1.52 -19.90 -35.04
C SER A 86 0.25 -19.30 -35.66
N ARG A 87 0.08 -19.47 -36.98
CA ARG A 87 -1.08 -18.90 -37.71
C ARG A 87 -2.42 -19.39 -37.17
N SER A 88 -2.49 -20.60 -36.61
CA SER A 88 -3.71 -21.16 -36.02
C SER A 88 -4.00 -20.64 -34.62
N GLN A 89 -2.99 -20.19 -33.86
CA GLN A 89 -3.17 -19.67 -32.50
C GLN A 89 -3.61 -18.20 -32.46
N ARG A 90 -3.22 -17.42 -33.48
CA ARG A 90 -3.55 -15.98 -33.59
C ARG A 90 -5.05 -15.64 -33.43
N PRO A 91 -6.00 -16.35 -34.08
CA PRO A 91 -7.43 -16.04 -33.92
C PRO A 91 -7.98 -16.36 -32.52
N VAL A 92 -7.27 -17.17 -31.72
CA VAL A 92 -7.65 -17.48 -30.32
C VAL A 92 -7.06 -16.46 -29.34
N VAL A 93 -5.78 -16.11 -29.51
CA VAL A 93 -5.09 -15.22 -28.56
C VAL A 93 -5.52 -13.76 -28.72
N ALA A 94 -5.80 -13.30 -29.94
CA ALA A 94 -6.25 -11.92 -30.17
C ALA A 94 -7.50 -11.51 -29.35
N PRO A 95 -8.60 -12.29 -29.33
CA PRO A 95 -9.75 -11.96 -28.48
C PRO A 95 -9.43 -12.11 -26.99
N MET A 96 -8.58 -13.06 -26.58
CA MET A 96 -8.14 -13.16 -25.18
C MET A 96 -7.43 -11.88 -24.73
N LEU A 97 -6.48 -11.35 -25.52
CA LEU A 97 -5.81 -10.08 -25.21
C LEU A 97 -6.81 -8.93 -25.10
N ALA A 98 -7.80 -8.85 -25.99
CA ALA A 98 -8.84 -7.82 -25.92
C ALA A 98 -9.68 -7.94 -24.64
N LEU A 99 -10.07 -9.16 -24.26
CA LEU A 99 -10.80 -9.42 -23.02
C LEU A 99 -9.95 -9.09 -21.79
N THR A 100 -8.68 -9.49 -21.75
CA THR A 100 -7.77 -9.16 -20.65
C THR A 100 -7.69 -7.65 -20.43
N ARG A 101 -7.53 -6.86 -21.50
CA ARG A 101 -7.52 -5.38 -21.39
C ARG A 101 -8.81 -4.84 -20.78
N ARG A 102 -9.95 -5.41 -21.17
CA ARG A 102 -11.26 -4.99 -20.66
C ARG A 102 -11.43 -5.32 -19.18
N PHE A 103 -11.05 -6.54 -18.77
CA PHE A 103 -11.27 -7.02 -17.41
C PHE A 103 -10.25 -6.51 -16.40
N VAL A 104 -8.99 -6.25 -16.80
CA VAL A 104 -8.00 -5.59 -15.94
C VAL A 104 -8.52 -4.21 -15.51
N LEU A 105 -9.09 -3.43 -16.44
CA LEU A 105 -9.74 -2.16 -16.09
C LEU A 105 -10.96 -2.36 -15.17
N GLY A 106 -11.72 -3.43 -15.40
CA GLY A 106 -12.86 -3.78 -14.54
C GLY A 106 -12.46 -4.07 -13.10
N ARG A 107 -11.29 -4.68 -12.87
CA ARG A 107 -10.72 -4.90 -11.53
C ARG A 107 -10.44 -3.58 -10.82
N GLU A 108 -9.79 -2.64 -11.50
CA GLU A 108 -9.48 -1.31 -10.94
C GLU A 108 -10.76 -0.56 -10.58
N VAL A 109 -11.73 -0.51 -11.50
CA VAL A 109 -13.04 0.12 -11.24
C VAL A 109 -13.78 -0.56 -10.08
N GLY A 110 -13.66 -1.88 -9.94
CA GLY A 110 -14.22 -2.62 -8.82
C GLY A 110 -13.58 -2.23 -7.47
N LYS A 111 -12.25 -2.11 -7.43
CA LYS A 111 -11.52 -1.64 -6.24
C LYS A 111 -11.92 -0.20 -5.91
N ALA A 112 -11.90 0.72 -6.87
CA ALA A 112 -12.36 2.10 -6.71
C ALA A 112 -13.76 2.19 -6.10
N GLY A 113 -14.70 1.42 -6.67
CA GLY A 113 -16.09 1.40 -6.21
C GLY A 113 -16.24 0.90 -4.77
N PHE A 114 -15.48 -0.13 -4.40
CA PHE A 114 -15.41 -0.60 -3.02
C PHE A 114 -14.88 0.48 -2.08
N LEU A 115 -13.79 1.15 -2.42
CA LEU A 115 -13.17 2.18 -1.57
C LEU A 115 -14.01 3.45 -1.45
N LEU A 116 -14.71 3.85 -2.52
CA LEU A 116 -15.69 4.93 -2.48
C LEU A 116 -16.85 4.61 -1.52
N ALA A 117 -17.32 3.37 -1.52
CA ALA A 117 -18.34 2.92 -0.57
C ALA A 117 -17.80 2.97 0.87
N MET A 118 -16.55 2.55 1.09
CA MET A 118 -15.87 2.67 2.38
C MET A 118 -15.80 4.13 2.85
N ASP A 119 -15.36 5.07 2.01
CA ASP A 119 -15.30 6.51 2.34
C ASP A 119 -16.67 7.06 2.76
N GLY A 120 -17.74 6.65 2.06
CA GLY A 120 -19.12 6.97 2.45
C GLY A 120 -19.51 6.40 3.82
N MET A 121 -19.13 5.15 4.12
CA MET A 121 -19.35 4.54 5.44
C MET A 121 -18.58 5.27 6.53
N ARG A 122 -17.33 5.68 6.29
CA ARG A 122 -16.53 6.46 7.25
C ARG A 122 -17.22 7.77 7.61
N ALA A 123 -17.60 8.53 6.59
CA ALA A 123 -18.27 9.82 6.76
C ALA A 123 -19.59 9.67 7.53
N GLY A 124 -20.38 8.64 7.20
CA GLY A 124 -21.61 8.33 7.91
C GLY A 124 -21.38 7.97 9.38
N ALA A 125 -20.44 7.06 9.65
CA ALA A 125 -20.08 6.65 11.00
C ALA A 125 -19.61 7.83 11.85
N ARG A 126 -18.70 8.67 11.34
CA ARG A 126 -18.21 9.85 12.08
C ARG A 126 -19.29 10.90 12.31
N THR A 127 -20.21 11.08 11.35
CA THR A 127 -21.35 12.00 11.54
C THR A 127 -22.24 11.52 12.68
N ILE A 128 -22.52 10.21 12.75
CA ILE A 128 -23.27 9.61 13.85
C ILE A 128 -22.50 9.75 15.18
N GLY A 129 -21.21 9.41 15.18
CA GLY A 129 -20.35 9.51 16.36
C GLY A 129 -20.30 10.93 16.93
N ALA A 130 -20.09 11.93 16.08
CA ALA A 130 -20.11 13.34 16.47
C ALA A 130 -21.46 13.74 17.08
N SER A 131 -22.57 13.36 16.45
CA SER A 131 -23.91 13.66 16.97
C SER A 131 -24.17 13.01 18.33
N LEU A 132 -23.71 11.76 18.54
CA LEU A 132 -23.91 11.05 19.81
C LEU A 132 -22.99 11.60 20.92
N ALA A 133 -21.79 12.05 20.58
CA ALA A 133 -20.90 12.73 21.51
C ALA A 133 -21.47 14.10 21.93
N ASP A 134 -22.02 14.87 20.98
CA ASP A 134 -22.69 16.14 21.27
C ASP A 134 -23.92 15.96 22.19
N GLU A 135 -24.61 14.81 22.08
CA GLU A 135 -25.73 14.44 22.96
C GLU A 135 -25.28 13.86 24.33
N GLY A 136 -23.97 13.64 24.53
CA GLY A 136 -23.41 13.04 25.75
C GLY A 136 -23.68 11.54 25.89
N VAL A 137 -24.02 10.86 24.80
CA VAL A 137 -24.21 9.40 24.75
C VAL A 137 -22.86 8.67 24.61
N LEU A 138 -21.95 9.27 23.84
CA LEU A 138 -20.56 8.81 23.71
C LEU A 138 -19.62 9.82 24.38
N ASP A 139 -18.53 9.33 24.97
CA ASP A 139 -17.50 10.19 25.55
C ASP A 139 -16.62 10.80 24.45
N ASP A 140 -16.32 10.04 23.40
CA ASP A 140 -15.57 10.48 22.22
C ASP A 140 -16.32 10.10 20.92
N ALA A 141 -16.29 10.97 19.90
CA ALA A 141 -16.96 10.71 18.63
C ALA A 141 -16.42 9.47 17.89
N GLU A 142 -15.15 9.12 18.08
CA GLU A 142 -14.51 7.93 17.48
C GLU A 142 -14.91 6.64 18.22
N ASP A 143 -15.59 6.71 19.37
CA ASP A 143 -16.15 5.52 20.04
C ASP A 143 -17.14 4.76 19.15
N VAL A 144 -17.73 5.44 18.17
CA VAL A 144 -18.64 4.86 17.17
C VAL A 144 -18.03 3.66 16.44
N PHE A 145 -16.70 3.62 16.27
CA PHE A 145 -16.01 2.52 15.57
C PHE A 145 -15.86 1.25 16.42
N PHE A 146 -16.16 1.33 17.72
CA PHE A 146 -16.26 0.16 18.58
C PHE A 146 -17.67 -0.43 18.62
N LEU A 147 -18.61 0.11 17.85
CA LEU A 147 -19.98 -0.38 17.76
C LEU A 147 -20.21 -1.10 16.43
N THR A 148 -21.01 -2.18 16.47
CA THR A 148 -21.46 -2.86 15.26
C THR A 148 -22.57 -2.06 14.58
N LEU A 149 -22.82 -2.35 13.29
CA LEU A 149 -23.92 -1.70 12.57
C LEU A 149 -25.28 -1.98 13.23
N ASP A 150 -25.52 -3.21 13.70
CA ASP A 150 -26.78 -3.57 14.37
C ASP A 150 -26.97 -2.80 15.68
N GLU A 151 -25.90 -2.61 16.45
CA GLU A 151 -25.93 -1.75 17.63
C GLU A 151 -26.26 -0.31 17.21
N LEU A 152 -25.61 0.25 16.19
CA LEU A 152 -25.93 1.61 15.72
C LEU A 152 -27.38 1.76 15.23
N LEU A 153 -27.97 0.71 14.65
CA LEU A 153 -29.33 0.76 14.10
C LEU A 153 -30.45 0.50 15.12
N ALA A 154 -30.18 -0.18 16.24
CA ALA A 154 -31.22 -0.56 17.22
C ALA A 154 -31.74 0.64 18.03
N ASP A 155 -30.96 1.10 19.01
CA ASP A 155 -31.19 2.35 19.74
C ASP A 155 -29.85 3.06 19.94
N PRO A 156 -29.53 4.08 19.13
CA PRO A 156 -28.27 4.81 19.20
C PRO A 156 -27.96 5.40 20.59
N ARG A 157 -28.99 5.61 21.43
CA ARG A 157 -28.87 6.24 22.75
C ARG A 157 -28.74 5.26 23.91
N ALA A 158 -28.75 3.95 23.63
CA ALA A 158 -28.51 2.95 24.65
C ALA A 158 -27.11 3.10 25.25
N GLU A 159 -26.99 2.98 26.58
CA GLU A 159 -25.71 3.03 27.29
C GLU A 159 -24.80 1.87 26.86
N ARG A 160 -23.59 2.20 26.39
CA ARG A 160 -22.66 1.25 25.75
C ARG A 160 -21.21 1.37 26.24
N GLY A 161 -20.96 2.16 27.28
CA GLY A 161 -19.61 2.43 27.79
C GLY A 161 -18.81 1.16 28.07
N ASP A 162 -19.42 0.15 28.69
CA ASP A 162 -18.77 -1.13 29.00
C ASP A 162 -18.32 -1.89 27.74
N ILE A 163 -19.18 -1.96 26.73
CA ILE A 163 -18.90 -2.66 25.45
C ILE A 163 -17.78 -1.93 24.69
N ILE A 164 -17.83 -0.60 24.66
CA ILE A 164 -16.81 0.23 24.01
C ILE A 164 -15.47 0.05 24.72
N ALA A 165 -15.44 0.12 26.06
CA ALA A 165 -14.22 -0.06 26.85
C ALA A 165 -13.59 -1.44 26.63
N GLU A 166 -14.40 -2.51 26.61
CA GLU A 166 -13.94 -3.87 26.32
C GLU A 166 -13.33 -3.95 24.91
N ARG A 167 -14.03 -3.45 23.89
CA ARG A 167 -13.57 -3.54 22.50
C ARG A 167 -12.35 -2.66 22.22
N ARG A 168 -12.22 -1.53 22.91
CA ARG A 168 -11.01 -0.68 22.88
C ARG A 168 -9.80 -1.41 23.46
N ALA A 169 -9.98 -2.12 24.58
CA ALA A 169 -8.92 -2.94 25.16
C ALA A 169 -8.54 -4.10 24.22
N LEU A 170 -9.52 -4.77 23.60
CA LEU A 170 -9.28 -5.82 22.60
C LEU A 170 -8.54 -5.28 21.37
N TYR A 171 -8.95 -4.13 20.84
CA TYR A 171 -8.28 -3.49 19.70
C TYR A 171 -6.81 -3.20 19.99
N THR A 172 -6.52 -2.62 21.16
CA THR A 172 -5.14 -2.34 21.60
C THR A 172 -4.32 -3.62 21.67
N ARG A 173 -4.88 -4.68 22.27
CA ARG A 173 -4.22 -5.99 22.35
C ARG A 173 -3.97 -6.59 20.97
N TYR A 174 -4.95 -6.54 20.06
CA TYR A 174 -4.84 -7.15 18.74
C TYR A 174 -3.84 -6.46 17.83
N ARG A 175 -3.61 -5.14 18.00
CA ARG A 175 -2.53 -4.44 17.29
C ARG A 175 -1.13 -4.96 17.66
N GLY A 176 -0.97 -5.56 18.84
CA GLY A 176 0.26 -6.22 19.26
C GLY A 176 0.38 -7.67 18.79
N LEU A 177 -0.55 -8.17 17.97
CA LEU A 177 -0.56 -9.55 17.50
C LEU A 177 -0.38 -9.62 15.99
N ASP A 178 0.29 -10.68 15.56
CA ASP A 178 0.40 -11.09 14.17
C ASP A 178 -0.29 -12.43 13.93
N LEU A 179 -0.90 -12.60 12.77
CA LEU A 179 -1.53 -13.84 12.36
C LEU A 179 -0.71 -14.51 11.25
N PRO A 180 -0.60 -15.85 11.25
CA PRO A 180 0.01 -16.56 10.14
C PRO A 180 -0.75 -16.24 8.84
N PRO A 181 -0.07 -16.11 7.69
CA PRO A 181 -0.69 -15.73 6.43
C PRO A 181 -1.65 -16.81 5.88
N ILE A 182 -1.46 -18.06 6.31
CA ILE A 182 -2.30 -19.20 5.97
C ILE A 182 -2.53 -19.99 7.24
N TRP A 183 -3.79 -20.31 7.53
CA TRP A 183 -4.16 -21.16 8.66
C TRP A 183 -5.39 -22.00 8.33
N GLN A 184 -5.60 -23.04 9.12
CA GLN A 184 -6.81 -23.84 9.10
C GLN A 184 -7.40 -23.86 10.51
N GLY A 185 -8.68 -23.54 10.64
CA GLY A 185 -9.34 -23.41 11.95
C GLY A 185 -9.00 -22.07 12.61
N ASN A 186 -8.65 -22.09 13.91
CA ASN A 186 -8.25 -20.90 14.63
C ASN A 186 -6.73 -20.72 14.56
N PRO A 187 -6.22 -19.57 14.09
CA PRO A 187 -4.79 -19.31 14.07
C PRO A 187 -4.27 -19.15 15.50
N THR A 188 -3.01 -19.49 15.72
CA THR A 188 -2.28 -19.08 16.93
C THR A 188 -1.63 -17.72 16.65
N PRO A 189 -2.05 -16.63 17.33
CA PRO A 189 -1.43 -15.34 17.15
C PRO A 189 0.01 -15.34 17.68
N VAL A 190 0.89 -14.61 17.01
CA VAL A 190 2.26 -14.35 17.44
C VAL A 190 2.30 -12.96 18.06
N SER A 191 2.89 -12.83 19.25
CA SER A 191 3.09 -11.51 19.86
C SER A 191 4.14 -10.72 19.07
N LEU A 192 3.83 -9.45 18.77
CA LEU A 192 4.77 -8.47 18.24
C LEU A 192 5.50 -7.71 19.36
N GLU A 193 4.98 -7.74 20.58
CA GLU A 193 5.63 -7.12 21.75
C GLU A 193 6.94 -7.84 22.09
N GLY A 194 8.04 -7.08 22.18
CA GLY A 194 9.35 -7.59 22.58
C GLY A 194 10.03 -8.48 21.54
N VAL A 195 9.57 -8.48 20.29
CA VAL A 195 10.33 -9.03 19.17
C VAL A 195 11.49 -8.07 18.88
N GLU A 196 12.56 -8.21 19.65
CA GLU A 196 13.85 -7.63 19.29
C GLU A 196 14.22 -8.15 17.90
N PRO A 197 14.73 -7.30 16.99
CA PRO A 197 15.27 -7.78 15.72
C PRO A 197 16.27 -8.89 16.03
N SER A 198 16.08 -10.05 15.42
CA SER A 198 16.89 -11.25 15.67
C SER A 198 18.36 -10.87 15.70
N ASP A 199 19.07 -11.17 16.79
CA ASP A 199 20.50 -10.82 16.94
C ASP A 199 21.39 -11.49 15.89
N GLU A 200 20.90 -12.57 15.27
CA GLU A 200 21.53 -13.18 14.11
C GLU A 200 21.42 -12.26 12.90
N ARG A 201 22.56 -11.70 12.49
CA ARG A 201 22.72 -11.11 11.16
C ARG A 201 22.45 -12.19 10.12
N VAL A 202 21.61 -11.86 9.16
CA VAL A 202 21.24 -12.78 8.09
C VAL A 202 21.95 -12.35 6.83
N ASP A 203 22.66 -13.27 6.20
CA ASP A 203 23.43 -12.96 4.98
C ASP A 203 22.52 -12.79 3.76
N GLU A 204 21.35 -13.43 3.77
CA GLU A 204 20.40 -13.39 2.66
C GLU A 204 18.94 -13.52 3.14
N VAL A 205 18.06 -12.76 2.48
CA VAL A 205 16.61 -12.94 2.49
C VAL A 205 16.17 -13.27 1.06
N SER A 206 15.24 -14.21 0.92
CA SER A 206 14.73 -14.63 -0.39
C SER A 206 13.21 -14.46 -0.44
N GLY A 207 12.70 -14.20 -1.64
CA GLY A 207 11.27 -14.10 -1.93
C GLY A 207 11.03 -14.38 -3.40
N MET A 208 10.04 -13.70 -3.96
CA MET A 208 9.68 -13.75 -5.38
C MET A 208 10.18 -12.47 -6.05
N GLY A 209 11.10 -12.63 -7.02
CA GLY A 209 11.48 -11.55 -7.93
C GLY A 209 10.28 -11.16 -8.79
N VAL A 210 9.85 -9.90 -8.69
CA VAL A 210 8.66 -9.42 -9.41
C VAL A 210 8.96 -8.28 -10.37
N SER A 211 9.92 -7.42 -10.07
CA SER A 211 10.37 -6.36 -10.97
C SER A 211 11.88 -6.54 -11.17
N PRO A 212 12.35 -6.75 -12.41
CA PRO A 212 13.74 -7.12 -12.69
C PRO A 212 14.71 -5.96 -12.43
N GLY A 213 16.00 -6.30 -12.34
CA GLY A 213 17.10 -5.38 -12.10
C GLY A 213 17.83 -5.68 -10.80
N THR A 214 19.02 -5.12 -10.68
CA THR A 214 19.89 -5.29 -9.50
C THR A 214 20.36 -3.93 -9.03
N VAL A 215 20.23 -3.66 -7.74
CA VAL A 215 20.66 -2.39 -7.14
C VAL A 215 21.25 -2.62 -5.75
N GLU A 216 22.17 -1.75 -5.36
CA GLU A 216 22.67 -1.67 -4.00
C GLU A 216 22.13 -0.44 -3.30
N GLY A 217 21.84 -0.54 -2.00
CA GLY A 217 21.39 0.60 -1.21
C GLY A 217 21.35 0.30 0.28
N ILE A 218 20.95 1.32 1.04
CA ILE A 218 20.78 1.21 2.50
C ILE A 218 19.34 0.80 2.78
N VAL A 219 19.15 -0.21 3.62
CA VAL A 219 17.84 -0.66 4.07
C VAL A 219 17.22 0.40 4.96
N ARG A 220 15.95 0.71 4.69
CA ARG A 220 15.03 1.37 5.62
C ARG A 220 13.84 0.46 5.86
N VAL A 221 13.78 -0.12 7.05
CA VAL A 221 12.60 -0.87 7.49
C VAL A 221 11.57 0.14 7.98
N ILE A 222 10.47 0.25 7.24
CA ILE A 222 9.35 1.14 7.55
C ILE A 222 8.13 0.26 7.81
N HIS A 223 7.54 0.40 8.99
CA HIS A 223 6.32 -0.34 9.35
C HIS A 223 5.05 0.42 8.97
N ASP A 224 5.17 1.74 8.84
CA ASP A 224 4.06 2.65 8.68
C ASP A 224 4.49 3.84 7.81
N ALA A 225 3.78 4.06 6.70
CA ALA A 225 4.10 5.09 5.71
C ALA A 225 3.97 6.53 6.26
N ASP A 226 3.21 6.72 7.34
CA ASP A 226 2.99 8.02 8.00
C ASP A 226 3.77 8.16 9.32
N SER A 227 4.76 7.30 9.57
CA SER A 227 5.59 7.36 10.77
C SER A 227 6.84 8.21 10.58
N ASP A 228 7.44 8.64 11.69
CA ASP A 228 8.75 9.30 11.71
C ASP A 228 9.84 8.46 10.99
N GLN A 229 9.67 7.13 10.89
CA GLN A 229 10.58 6.26 10.11
C GLN A 229 10.58 6.59 8.61
N ALA A 230 9.45 7.07 8.09
CA ALA A 230 9.28 7.46 6.70
C ALA A 230 9.91 8.84 6.41
N ASP A 231 10.00 9.72 7.42
CA ASP A 231 10.61 11.04 7.27
C ASP A 231 12.13 10.97 7.04
N ASP A 232 12.78 9.94 7.58
CA ASP A 232 14.22 9.65 7.40
C ASP A 232 14.54 8.89 6.09
N PHE A 233 13.53 8.62 5.25
CA PHE A 233 13.72 7.88 4.00
C PHE A 233 14.32 8.77 2.91
N GLU A 234 15.51 8.41 2.42
CA GLU A 234 16.21 9.21 1.41
C GLU A 234 16.08 8.60 0.00
N PRO A 235 16.11 9.43 -1.07
CA PRO A 235 16.17 8.92 -2.43
C PRO A 235 17.36 7.97 -2.63
N GLY A 236 17.09 6.77 -3.15
CA GLY A 236 18.10 5.72 -3.32
C GLY A 236 18.15 4.68 -2.21
N ASP A 237 17.39 4.86 -1.12
CA ASP A 237 17.24 3.84 -0.08
C ASP A 237 16.43 2.62 -0.58
N ILE A 238 16.63 1.49 0.08
CA ILE A 238 15.90 0.24 -0.14
C ILE A 238 14.72 0.21 0.84
N LEU A 239 13.51 0.32 0.32
CA LEU A 239 12.29 0.26 1.12
C LEU A 239 12.01 -1.19 1.53
N VAL A 240 12.00 -1.46 2.82
CA VAL A 240 11.61 -2.76 3.38
C VAL A 240 10.36 -2.59 4.23
N CYS A 241 9.28 -3.29 3.89
CA CYS A 241 8.02 -3.19 4.60
C CYS A 241 7.25 -4.51 4.61
N ARG A 242 6.23 -4.61 5.45
CA ARG A 242 5.43 -5.83 5.54
C ARG A 242 4.39 -5.93 4.41
N ILE A 243 3.68 -4.84 4.17
CA ILE A 243 2.62 -4.71 3.18
C ILE A 243 2.64 -3.28 2.64
N THR A 244 2.13 -3.11 1.42
CA THR A 244 1.95 -1.78 0.81
C THR A 244 0.48 -1.57 0.45
N ASP A 245 0.07 -0.31 0.53
CA ASP A 245 -1.18 0.22 0.00
C ASP A 245 -0.87 1.55 -0.73
N PRO A 246 -1.85 2.22 -1.36
CA PRO A 246 -1.59 3.45 -2.11
C PRO A 246 -0.91 4.58 -1.31
N SER A 247 -0.99 4.58 0.02
CA SER A 247 -0.29 5.56 0.88
C SER A 247 1.24 5.42 0.82
N TRP A 248 1.76 4.29 0.31
CA TRP A 248 3.20 4.05 0.16
C TRP A 248 3.78 4.59 -1.15
N ALA A 249 2.93 5.06 -2.08
CA ALA A 249 3.37 5.67 -3.33
C ALA A 249 4.47 6.74 -3.18
N PRO A 250 4.47 7.61 -2.15
CA PRO A 250 5.57 8.52 -1.86
C PRO A 250 6.93 7.83 -1.73
N LEU A 251 7.01 6.83 -0.85
CA LEU A 251 8.25 6.11 -0.57
C LEU A 251 8.69 5.29 -1.78
N LEU A 252 7.74 4.61 -2.44
CA LEU A 252 7.99 3.81 -3.65
C LEU A 252 8.60 4.66 -4.77
N SER A 253 8.17 5.91 -4.92
CA SER A 253 8.61 6.79 -6.01
C SER A 253 10.09 7.23 -5.94
N VAL A 254 10.69 7.19 -4.76
CA VAL A 254 12.09 7.60 -4.52
C VAL A 254 12.99 6.45 -4.10
N ALA A 255 12.42 5.27 -3.83
CA ALA A 255 13.17 4.06 -3.48
C ALA A 255 14.03 3.56 -4.65
N ALA A 256 15.23 3.07 -4.35
CA ALA A 256 16.05 2.36 -5.34
C ALA A 256 15.50 0.95 -5.64
N ALA A 257 14.98 0.26 -4.62
CA ALA A 257 14.29 -1.02 -4.73
C ALA A 257 13.35 -1.24 -3.54
N VAL A 258 12.50 -2.25 -3.66
CA VAL A 258 11.45 -2.53 -2.67
C VAL A 258 11.43 -4.00 -2.28
N VAL A 259 11.40 -4.27 -0.97
CA VAL A 259 11.29 -5.60 -0.37
C VAL A 259 10.01 -5.66 0.47
N ILE A 260 9.13 -6.63 0.19
CA ILE A 260 7.80 -6.70 0.80
C ILE A 260 7.51 -8.11 1.33
N ASP A 261 7.17 -8.25 2.60
CA ASP A 261 6.91 -9.57 3.22
C ASP A 261 5.66 -10.26 2.68
N ILE A 262 4.59 -9.50 2.45
CA ILE A 262 3.29 -10.03 2.05
C ILE A 262 2.88 -9.44 0.71
N GLY A 263 2.62 -10.34 -0.24
CA GLY A 263 1.98 -10.01 -1.50
C GLY A 263 2.33 -11.02 -2.58
N GLY A 264 1.75 -10.83 -3.76
CA GLY A 264 2.01 -11.67 -4.92
C GLY A 264 2.48 -10.84 -6.11
N SER A 265 2.79 -11.52 -7.21
CA SER A 265 3.20 -10.88 -8.47
C SER A 265 2.19 -9.87 -9.04
N LEU A 266 0.92 -9.95 -8.63
CA LEU A 266 -0.17 -9.05 -9.04
C LEU A 266 -0.62 -8.09 -7.92
N SER A 267 0.10 -8.04 -6.80
CA SER A 267 -0.21 -7.13 -5.69
C SER A 267 0.21 -5.69 -5.99
N HIS A 268 -0.29 -4.75 -5.18
CA HIS A 268 -0.06 -3.32 -5.33
C HIS A 268 1.44 -2.98 -5.48
N GLY A 269 2.27 -3.30 -4.47
CA GLY A 269 3.70 -3.00 -4.51
C GLY A 269 4.43 -3.61 -5.73
N ALA A 270 4.05 -4.82 -6.15
CA ALA A 270 4.64 -5.47 -7.32
C ALA A 270 4.24 -4.78 -8.64
N ILE A 271 3.03 -4.24 -8.74
CA ILE A 271 2.59 -3.49 -9.91
C ILE A 271 3.32 -2.15 -9.95
N VAL A 272 3.29 -1.39 -8.85
CA VAL A 272 3.92 -0.06 -8.77
C VAL A 272 5.43 -0.13 -9.03
N ALA A 273 6.14 -1.10 -8.45
CA ALA A 273 7.57 -1.27 -8.70
C ALA A 273 7.91 -1.47 -10.18
N ARG A 274 7.09 -2.23 -10.92
CA ARG A 274 7.27 -2.42 -12.38
C ARG A 274 6.95 -1.15 -13.18
N GLU A 275 5.94 -0.39 -12.76
CA GLU A 275 5.60 0.88 -13.41
C GLU A 275 6.71 1.91 -13.23
N LEU A 276 7.32 1.95 -12.05
CA LEU A 276 8.45 2.82 -11.73
C LEU A 276 9.78 2.30 -12.31
N GLY A 277 9.87 1.02 -12.62
CA GLY A 277 11.07 0.39 -13.17
C GLY A 277 12.16 0.13 -12.12
N ILE A 278 11.76 -0.06 -10.85
CA ILE A 278 12.67 -0.34 -9.74
C ILE A 278 12.66 -1.84 -9.40
N PRO A 279 13.80 -2.46 -9.01
CA PRO A 279 13.84 -3.85 -8.59
C PRO A 279 12.90 -4.12 -7.41
N CYS A 280 12.23 -5.26 -7.41
CA CYS A 280 11.33 -5.63 -6.32
C CYS A 280 11.34 -7.12 -6.03
N VAL A 281 11.48 -7.43 -4.74
CA VAL A 281 11.37 -8.77 -4.16
C VAL A 281 10.17 -8.76 -3.21
N ILE A 282 9.20 -9.63 -3.45
CA ILE A 282 7.99 -9.73 -2.62
C ILE A 282 7.85 -11.12 -2.01
N ASN A 283 6.94 -11.29 -1.07
CA ASN A 283 6.68 -12.57 -0.42
C ASN A 283 7.94 -13.10 0.29
N THR A 284 8.71 -12.20 0.91
CA THR A 284 9.85 -12.55 1.76
C THR A 284 9.43 -13.20 3.07
N VAL A 285 8.13 -13.14 3.42
CA VAL A 285 7.52 -13.67 4.65
C VAL A 285 7.95 -12.93 5.92
N ASP A 286 9.26 -12.74 6.12
CA ASP A 286 9.85 -12.16 7.32
C ASP A 286 11.06 -11.24 7.04
N GLY A 287 11.21 -10.77 5.81
CA GLY A 287 12.26 -9.82 5.40
C GLY A 287 12.28 -8.55 6.23
N SER A 288 11.13 -7.96 6.56
CA SER A 288 11.06 -6.76 7.43
C SER A 288 11.44 -7.02 8.89
N ARG A 289 11.52 -8.30 9.30
CA ARG A 289 11.96 -8.71 10.64
C ARG A 289 13.43 -9.13 10.68
N ARG A 290 14.00 -9.44 9.52
CA ARG A 290 15.35 -10.01 9.35
C ARG A 290 16.37 -8.97 8.89
N LEU A 291 15.97 -8.08 8.00
CA LEU A 291 16.79 -6.94 7.58
C LEU A 291 16.69 -5.83 8.62
N ARG A 292 17.77 -5.07 8.82
CA ARG A 292 17.80 -3.95 9.77
C ARG A 292 17.99 -2.63 9.04
N THR A 293 17.35 -1.59 9.54
CA THR A 293 17.61 -0.23 9.06
C THR A 293 19.09 0.10 9.18
N GLY A 294 19.70 0.56 8.09
CA GLY A 294 21.14 0.83 8.00
C GLY A 294 21.97 -0.29 7.36
N ASP A 295 21.41 -1.50 7.18
CA ASP A 295 22.10 -2.57 6.46
C ASP A 295 22.33 -2.15 5.01
N ARG A 296 23.55 -2.34 4.51
CA ARG A 296 23.83 -2.21 3.08
C ARG A 296 23.52 -3.53 2.40
N VAL A 297 22.65 -3.50 1.39
CA VAL A 297 22.20 -4.72 0.70
C VAL A 297 22.33 -4.62 -0.81
N THR A 298 22.46 -5.75 -1.47
CA THR A 298 22.21 -5.91 -2.91
C THR A 298 20.85 -6.59 -3.09
N VAL A 299 19.94 -5.92 -3.78
CA VAL A 299 18.62 -6.45 -4.15
C VAL A 299 18.66 -6.91 -5.61
N ASP A 300 18.31 -8.17 -5.84
CA ASP A 300 18.14 -8.77 -7.17
C ASP A 300 16.67 -9.13 -7.37
N GLY A 301 15.98 -8.29 -8.15
CA GLY A 301 14.57 -8.44 -8.47
C GLY A 301 14.28 -9.47 -9.57
N ASP A 302 15.30 -10.00 -10.25
CA ASP A 302 15.16 -11.11 -11.20
C ASP A 302 15.11 -12.46 -10.46
N THR A 303 16.08 -12.69 -9.56
CA THR A 303 16.16 -13.95 -8.80
C THR A 303 15.30 -13.94 -7.54
N GLY A 304 14.90 -12.76 -7.04
CA GLY A 304 14.14 -12.64 -5.81
C GLY A 304 15.01 -12.72 -4.56
N THR A 305 16.24 -12.21 -4.61
CA THR A 305 17.20 -12.31 -3.50
C THR A 305 17.64 -10.95 -2.99
N VAL A 306 17.86 -10.85 -1.68
CA VAL A 306 18.38 -9.66 -1.00
C VAL A 306 19.56 -10.12 -0.15
N ARG A 307 20.77 -9.67 -0.51
CA ARG A 307 22.01 -10.06 0.19
C ARG A 307 22.55 -8.92 1.01
N VAL A 308 22.86 -9.19 2.28
CA VAL A 308 23.50 -8.22 3.17
C VAL A 308 25.00 -8.17 2.85
N GLN A 309 25.52 -6.96 2.66
CA GLN A 309 26.93 -6.76 2.37
C GLN A 309 27.76 -6.84 3.66
N PRO A 310 28.96 -7.45 3.62
CA PRO A 310 29.89 -7.39 4.73
C PRO A 310 30.26 -5.93 5.01
N SER A 311 30.30 -5.60 6.30
CA SER A 311 30.66 -4.26 6.82
C SER A 311 32.14 -3.98 6.69
#